data_AF-A6ZLF0-F1
#
_entry.id   AF-A6ZLF0-F1
#
_cell.length_a   1.000
_cell.length_b   1.000
_cell.length_c   1.000
_cell.angle_alpha   90.00
_cell.angle_beta   90.00
_cell.angle_gamma   90.00
#
_symmetry.space_group_name_H-M   'P 1'
#
loop_
_entity.id
_entity.type
_entity.pdbx_description
1 polymer ?
#
loop_
_entity_poly.entity_id
_entity_poly.type
_entity_poly.pdbx_seq_one_letter_code
_entity_poly.pdbx_strand_id
1 'polypeptide(L)'
;MSGTGLSLFVTGLILNCLNSICQIYFTILYGDLEADYINSIELCKRVNRLSVPEAILQAFISALFLFNGYWFVFLLNVPVLAYNASKVYKKTHLLDATDIFRKLGRCKIECFLKLGFYLLIFFFYFYRMVTALLENDANLIS
;
A
#
# COMPACT_ATOMS: atom_id res chain seq x y z
N MET A 1 -10.89 -22.41 -15.89
CA MET A 1 -10.83 -20.96 -15.53
C MET A 1 -9.91 -20.70 -14.31
N SER A 2 -8.98 -21.59 -13.96
CA SER A 2 -8.17 -21.49 -12.73
C SER A 2 -6.85 -20.70 -12.90
N GLY A 3 -6.31 -20.59 -14.11
CA GLY A 3 -5.04 -19.88 -14.38
C GLY A 3 -5.12 -18.36 -14.21
N THR A 4 -6.25 -17.74 -14.53
CA THR A 4 -6.43 -16.28 -14.42
C THR A 4 -6.41 -15.84 -12.96
N GLY A 5 -7.09 -16.56 -12.07
CA GLY A 5 -7.12 -16.25 -10.64
C GLY A 5 -5.73 -16.24 -9.99
N LEU A 6 -4.91 -17.26 -10.27
CA LEU A 6 -3.54 -17.34 -9.76
C LEU A 6 -2.71 -16.13 -10.16
N SER A 7 -2.72 -15.78 -11.46
CA SER A 7 -1.95 -14.65 -11.98
C SER A 7 -2.35 -13.32 -11.32
N LEU A 8 -3.64 -13.12 -11.04
CA LEU A 8 -4.15 -11.91 -10.37
C LEU A 8 -3.65 -11.79 -8.93
N PHE A 9 -3.69 -12.89 -8.16
CA PHE A 9 -3.19 -12.88 -6.78
C PHE A 9 -1.67 -12.73 -6.71
N VAL A 10 -0.93 -13.30 -7.66
CA VAL A 10 0.52 -13.09 -7.78
C VAL A 10 0.83 -11.63 -8.10
N THR A 11 0.17 -11.02 -9.08
CA THR A 11 0.32 -9.59 -9.40
C THR A 11 -0.07 -8.72 -8.22
N GLY A 12 -1.19 -9.00 -7.55
CA GLY A 12 -1.63 -8.29 -6.35
C GLY A 12 -0.62 -8.36 -5.21
N LEU A 13 0.00 -9.52 -5.01
CA LEU A 13 1.05 -9.73 -3.99
C LEU A 13 2.30 -8.90 -4.30
N ILE A 14 2.79 -8.93 -5.55
CA ILE A 14 3.96 -8.15 -5.97
C ILE A 14 3.70 -6.65 -5.76
N LEU A 15 2.56 -6.14 -6.22
CA LEU A 15 2.23 -4.72 -6.08
C LEU A 15 2.03 -4.31 -4.61
N ASN A 16 1.46 -5.19 -3.77
CA ASN A 16 1.35 -4.95 -2.32
C ASN A 16 2.72 -4.95 -1.61
N CYS A 17 3.67 -5.77 -2.07
CA CYS A 17 5.06 -5.72 -1.61
C CYS A 17 5.71 -4.37 -1.95
N LEU A 18 5.50 -3.84 -3.15
CA LEU A 18 6.00 -2.52 -3.53
C LEU A 18 5.44 -1.43 -2.61
N ASN A 19 4.13 -1.45 -2.34
CA ASN A 19 3.51 -0.50 -1.40
C ASN A 19 4.07 -0.64 0.02
N SER A 20 4.28 -1.87 0.50
CA SER A 20 4.91 -2.14 1.80
C SER A 20 6.33 -1.55 1.89
N ILE A 21 7.15 -1.76 0.86
CA ILE A 21 8.52 -1.20 0.79
C ILE A 21 8.47 0.33 0.79
N CYS A 22 7.54 0.94 0.06
CA CYS A 22 7.34 2.39 0.11
C CYS A 22 6.98 2.91 1.52
N GLN A 23 6.11 2.20 2.26
CA GLN A 23 5.78 2.60 3.64
C GLN A 23 6.96 2.42 4.61
N ILE A 24 7.78 1.39 4.43
CA ILE A 24 9.02 1.21 5.19
C ILE A 24 9.97 2.38 4.90
N TYR A 25 10.15 2.74 3.62
CA TYR A 25 10.97 3.89 3.23
C TYR A 25 10.49 5.19 3.88
N PHE A 26 9.18 5.46 3.89
CA PHE A 26 8.63 6.62 4.58
C PHE A 26 8.88 6.59 6.08
N THR A 27 8.71 5.42 6.72
CA THR A 27 8.94 5.26 8.16
C THR A 27 10.40 5.55 8.52
N ILE A 28 11.35 5.04 7.73
CA ILE A 28 12.78 5.33 7.91
C ILE A 28 13.04 6.83 7.73
N LEU A 29 12.51 7.44 6.66
CA LEU A 29 12.75 8.85 6.37
C LEU A 29 12.20 9.79 7.45
N TYR A 30 11.06 9.44 8.07
CA TYR A 30 10.56 10.16 9.25
C TYR A 30 11.43 9.94 10.48
N GLY A 31 12.01 8.75 10.67
CA GLY A 31 12.99 8.48 11.72
C GLY A 31 14.30 9.24 11.51
N ASP A 32 14.76 9.37 10.26
CA ASP A 32 15.94 10.15 9.90
C ASP A 32 15.74 11.63 10.22
N LEU A 33 14.53 12.16 10.05
CA LEU A 33 14.22 13.53 10.48
C LEU A 33 14.21 13.66 12.01
N GLU A 34 13.66 12.68 12.73
CA GLU A 34 13.59 12.69 14.20
C GLU A 34 14.97 12.62 14.87
N ALA A 35 15.93 11.97 14.21
CA ALA A 35 17.32 11.90 14.63
C ALA A 35 18.19 13.03 14.05
N ASP A 36 17.58 14.06 13.44
CA ASP A 36 18.25 15.20 12.78
C ASP A 36 19.29 14.80 11.70
N TYR A 37 19.13 13.62 11.07
CA TYR A 37 19.99 13.18 9.96
C TYR A 37 19.67 13.87 8.64
N ILE A 38 18.42 14.31 8.43
CA ILE A 38 17.97 14.99 7.20
C ILE A 38 17.19 16.26 7.50
N ASN A 39 17.14 17.16 6.52
CA ASN A 39 16.35 18.40 6.63
C ASN A 39 14.86 18.18 6.32
N SER A 40 13.99 18.97 6.96
CA SER A 40 12.53 18.96 6.76
C SER A 40 12.11 19.19 5.30
N ILE A 41 12.84 20.06 4.57
CA ILE A 41 12.57 20.35 3.16
C ILE A 41 12.86 19.12 2.27
N GLU A 42 13.94 18.41 2.54
CA GLU A 42 14.34 17.24 1.77
C GLU A 42 13.36 16.08 1.99
N LEU A 43 12.93 15.86 3.24
CA LEU A 43 11.85 14.94 3.58
C LEU A 43 10.58 15.27 2.78
N CYS A 44 10.10 16.52 2.85
CA CYS A 44 8.85 16.92 2.19
C CYS A 44 8.92 16.70 0.67
N LYS A 45 10.06 17.00 0.04
CA LYS A 45 10.27 16.77 -1.40
C LYS A 45 10.21 15.29 -1.77
N ARG A 46 10.88 14.42 -1.01
CA ARG A 46 10.92 12.97 -1.24
C ARG A 46 9.55 12.32 -1.00
N VAL A 47 8.91 12.63 0.13
CA VAL A 47 7.60 12.07 0.49
C VAL A 47 6.53 12.55 -0.49
N ASN A 48 6.48 13.84 -0.84
CA ASN A 48 5.48 14.35 -1.78
C ASN A 48 5.62 13.71 -3.17
N ARG A 49 6.85 13.51 -3.65
CA ARG A 49 7.12 12.84 -4.93
C ARG A 49 6.68 11.39 -4.95
N LEU A 50 6.83 10.67 -3.84
CA LEU A 50 6.51 9.24 -3.73
C LEU A 50 5.08 8.97 -3.23
N SER A 51 4.41 9.93 -2.59
CA SER A 51 3.04 9.76 -2.10
C SER A 51 2.02 9.61 -3.23
N VAL A 52 2.24 10.28 -4.36
CA VAL A 52 1.38 10.16 -5.55
C VAL A 52 1.48 8.78 -6.20
N PRO A 53 2.67 8.25 -6.56
CA PRO A 53 2.77 6.93 -7.17
C PRO A 53 2.27 5.81 -6.24
N GLU A 54 2.46 5.92 -4.92
CA GLU A 54 1.89 4.96 -3.95
C GLU A 54 0.35 4.93 -4.00
N ALA A 55 -0.29 6.10 -3.99
CA ALA A 55 -1.74 6.18 -4.07
C ALA A 55 -2.28 5.63 -5.41
N ILE A 56 -1.56 5.87 -6.52
CA ILE A 56 -1.90 5.34 -7.84
C ILE A 56 -1.76 3.81 -7.86
N LEU A 57 -0.67 3.26 -7.33
CA LEU A 57 -0.46 1.81 -7.25
C LEU A 57 -1.57 1.13 -6.43
N GLN A 58 -1.92 1.68 -5.28
CA GLN A 58 -2.99 1.15 -4.44
C GLN A 58 -4.37 1.22 -5.12
N ALA A 59 -4.66 2.32 -5.83
CA ALA A 59 -5.88 2.44 -6.62
C ALA A 59 -5.91 1.46 -7.79
N PHE A 60 -4.78 1.23 -8.46
CA PHE A 60 -4.64 0.29 -9.56
C PHE A 60 -4.90 -1.15 -9.11
N ILE A 61 -4.32 -1.59 -7.99
CA ILE A 61 -4.59 -2.92 -7.40
C ILE A 61 -6.09 -3.07 -7.10
N SER A 62 -6.68 -2.05 -6.46
CA SER A 62 -8.09 -2.09 -6.07
C SER A 62 -9.02 -2.17 -7.30
N ALA A 63 -8.73 -1.40 -8.35
CA ALA A 63 -9.47 -1.45 -9.60
C ALA A 63 -9.31 -2.80 -10.31
N LEU A 64 -8.10 -3.38 -10.30
CA LEU A 64 -7.83 -4.68 -10.89
C LEU A 64 -8.65 -5.79 -10.23
N PHE A 65 -8.76 -5.81 -8.89
CA PHE A 65 -9.63 -6.77 -8.20
C PHE A 65 -11.13 -6.52 -8.43
N LEU A 66 -11.53 -5.25 -8.60
CA LEU A 66 -12.92 -4.89 -8.91
C LEU A 66 -13.35 -5.41 -10.29
N PHE A 67 -12.55 -5.17 -11.34
CA PHE A 67 -12.87 -5.63 -12.70
C PHE A 67 -12.89 -7.16 -12.84
N ASN A 68 -12.13 -7.87 -12.00
CA ASN A 68 -12.14 -9.34 -11.97
C ASN A 68 -13.25 -9.93 -11.07
N GLY A 69 -14.10 -9.10 -10.45
CA GLY A 69 -15.25 -9.55 -9.66
C GLY A 69 -14.94 -10.01 -8.23
N TYR A 70 -13.76 -9.69 -7.69
CA TYR A 70 -13.38 -10.04 -6.32
C TYR A 70 -13.82 -8.96 -5.31
N TRP A 71 -15.14 -8.85 -5.10
CA TRP A 71 -15.76 -7.81 -4.26
C TRP A 71 -15.26 -7.79 -2.81
N PHE A 72 -15.05 -8.96 -2.19
CA PHE A 72 -14.55 -9.04 -0.81
C PHE A 72 -13.13 -8.48 -0.69
N VAL A 73 -12.27 -8.78 -1.66
CA VAL A 73 -10.88 -8.31 -1.70
C VAL A 73 -10.82 -6.81 -1.94
N PHE A 74 -11.68 -6.31 -2.83
CA PHE A 74 -11.86 -4.88 -3.03
C PHE A 74 -12.28 -4.18 -1.74
N LEU A 75 -13.29 -4.70 -1.04
CA LEU A 75 -13.80 -4.13 0.21
C LEU A 75 -12.73 -4.08 1.30
N LEU A 76 -11.85 -5.09 1.35
CA LEU A 76 -10.70 -5.08 2.23
C LEU A 76 -9.69 -3.97 1.88
N ASN A 77 -9.57 -3.54 0.62
CA ASN A 77 -8.67 -2.43 0.23
C ASN A 77 -9.31 -1.03 0.35
N VAL A 78 -10.64 -0.96 0.49
CA VAL A 78 -11.40 0.31 0.58
C VAL A 78 -10.91 1.24 1.70
N PRO A 79 -10.57 0.80 2.93
CA PRO A 79 -10.13 1.70 3.99
C PRO A 79 -8.89 2.52 3.60
N VAL A 80 -7.89 1.88 2.99
CA VAL A 80 -6.67 2.56 2.53
C VAL A 80 -6.95 3.40 1.30
N LEU A 81 -7.79 2.92 0.38
CA LEU A 81 -8.18 3.66 -0.81
C LEU A 81 -8.93 4.96 -0.46
N ALA A 82 -9.91 4.88 0.45
CA ALA A 82 -10.68 6.01 0.94
C ALA A 82 -9.80 7.01 1.71
N TYR A 83 -8.85 6.52 2.50
CA TYR A 83 -7.88 7.37 3.18
C TYR A 83 -6.98 8.11 2.17
N ASN A 84 -6.44 7.41 1.17
CA ASN A 84 -5.63 8.00 0.11
C ASN A 84 -6.43 9.01 -0.73
N ALA A 85 -7.66 8.66 -1.13
CA ALA A 85 -8.56 9.54 -1.87
C ALA A 85 -8.91 10.81 -1.08
N SER A 86 -9.19 10.69 0.22
CA SER A 86 -9.44 11.83 1.09
C SER A 86 -8.23 12.78 1.18
N LYS A 87 -7.02 12.22 1.18
CA LYS A 87 -5.76 12.99 1.22
C LYS A 87 -5.49 13.73 -0.10
N VAL A 88 -5.83 13.11 -1.22
CA VAL A 88 -5.77 13.73 -2.56
C VAL A 88 -6.81 14.83 -2.70
N TYR A 89 -8.06 14.58 -2.31
CA TYR A 89 -9.16 15.53 -2.41
C TYR A 89 -8.93 16.80 -1.57
N LYS A 90 -8.40 16.64 -0.35
CA LYS A 90 -8.07 17.77 0.53
C LYS A 90 -6.75 18.47 0.17
N LYS A 91 -6.09 18.10 -0.93
CA LYS A 91 -4.75 18.57 -1.35
C LYS A 91 -3.68 18.49 -0.24
N THR A 92 -3.89 17.65 0.78
CA THR A 92 -3.02 17.54 1.96
C THR A 92 -1.84 16.59 1.73
N HIS A 93 -1.53 16.29 0.46
CA HIS A 93 -0.34 15.53 0.05
C HIS A 93 0.94 16.38 0.13
N LEU A 94 0.79 17.71 0.04
CA LEU A 94 1.87 18.66 0.24
C LEU A 94 2.18 18.79 1.73
N LEU A 95 3.23 18.08 2.16
CA LEU A 95 3.83 18.30 3.46
C LEU A 95 4.57 19.64 3.44
N ASP A 96 4.23 20.53 4.37
CA ASP A 96 4.92 21.80 4.55
C ASP A 96 6.05 21.62 5.57
N ALA A 97 7.26 22.03 5.18
CA ALA A 97 8.46 21.91 5.98
C ALA A 97 8.42 22.76 7.26
N THR A 98 7.60 23.82 7.31
CA THR A 98 7.45 24.66 8.51
C THR A 98 6.60 23.99 9.60
N ASP A 99 5.72 23.07 9.22
CA ASP A 99 4.72 22.46 10.09
C ASP A 99 5.00 20.97 10.37
N ILE A 100 6.00 20.39 9.69
CA ILE A 100 6.26 18.95 9.68
C ILE A 100 6.65 18.43 11.06
N PHE A 101 7.48 19.14 11.82
CA PHE A 101 7.91 18.72 13.15
C PHE A 101 6.73 18.61 14.13
N ARG A 102 5.75 19.51 14.03
CA ARG A 102 4.53 19.47 14.85
C ARG A 102 3.60 18.30 14.48
N LYS A 103 3.60 17.88 13.22
CA LYS A 103 2.76 16.79 12.69
C LYS A 103 3.50 15.46 12.57
N LEU A 104 4.79 15.41 12.89
CA LEU A 104 5.70 14.29 12.63
C LEU A 104 5.21 13.00 13.28
N GLY A 105 4.90 13.04 14.57
CA GLY A 105 4.40 11.87 15.31
C GLY A 105 3.12 11.29 14.69
N ARG A 106 2.19 12.16 14.26
CA ARG A 106 0.96 11.74 13.58
C ARG A 106 1.24 11.12 12.21
N CYS A 107 2.09 11.74 11.40
CA CYS A 107 2.46 11.23 10.07
C CYS A 107 3.19 9.88 10.14
N LYS A 108 4.05 9.70 11.16
CA LYS A 108 4.76 8.45 11.44
C LYS A 108 3.79 7.33 11.83
N ILE A 109 2.86 7.60 12.75
CA ILE A 109 1.82 6.64 13.13
C ILE A 109 0.92 6.29 11.94
N GLU A 110 0.56 7.26 11.10
CA GLU A 110 -0.21 7.03 9.88
C GLU A 110 0.51 6.10 8.89
N CYS A 111 1.82 6.29 8.66
CA CYS A 111 2.62 5.35 7.84
C CYS A 111 2.72 3.98 8.49
N PHE A 112 2.91 3.92 9.81
CA PHE A 112 3.02 2.65 10.52
C PHE A 112 1.71 1.85 10.49
N LEU A 113 0.56 2.51 10.63
CA LEU A 113 -0.76 1.89 10.49
C LEU A 113 -0.99 1.37 9.07
N LYS A 114 -0.62 2.15 8.04
CA LYS A 114 -0.67 1.69 6.64
C LYS A 114 0.23 0.49 6.41
N LEU A 115 1.44 0.49 6.95
CA LEU A 115 2.36 -0.63 6.86
C LEU A 115 1.76 -1.90 7.50
N GLY A 116 1.19 -1.78 8.70
CA GLY A 116 0.49 -2.89 9.36
C GLY A 116 -0.66 -3.42 8.53
N PHE A 117 -1.41 -2.54 7.86
CA PHE A 117 -2.48 -2.92 6.96
C PHE A 117 -1.99 -3.67 5.72
N TYR A 118 -0.96 -3.17 5.05
CA TYR A 118 -0.36 -3.84 3.90
C TYR A 118 0.22 -5.21 4.27
N LEU A 119 0.73 -5.36 5.49
CA LEU A 119 1.23 -6.62 6.02
C LEU A 119 0.10 -7.63 6.30
N LEU A 120 -1.05 -7.17 6.82
CA LEU A 120 -2.24 -8.04 6.96
C LEU A 120 -2.78 -8.48 5.59
N ILE A 121 -2.90 -7.55 4.64
CA ILE A 121 -3.32 -7.86 3.27
C ILE A 121 -2.33 -8.80 2.58
N PHE A 122 -1.02 -8.66 2.85
CA PHE A 122 0.01 -9.54 2.31
C PHE A 122 -0.26 -10.99 2.67
N PHE A 123 -0.51 -11.30 3.96
CA PHE A 123 -0.83 -12.67 4.38
C PHE A 123 -2.12 -13.17 3.73
N PHE A 124 -3.13 -12.31 3.56
CA PHE A 124 -4.35 -12.68 2.88
C PHE A 124 -4.12 -13.01 1.39
N TYR A 125 -3.36 -12.19 0.64
CA TYR A 125 -3.00 -12.48 -0.75
C TYR A 125 -2.17 -13.74 -0.88
N PHE A 126 -1.23 -13.95 0.04
CA PHE A 126 -0.42 -15.15 0.09
C PHE A 126 -1.29 -16.41 0.29
N TYR A 127 -2.22 -16.38 1.24
CA TYR A 127 -3.16 -17.49 1.47
C TYR A 127 -4.04 -17.78 0.23
N ARG A 128 -4.57 -16.74 -0.42
CA ARG A 128 -5.38 -16.89 -1.65
C ARG A 128 -4.55 -17.43 -2.83
N MET A 129 -3.28 -17.06 -2.92
CA MET A 129 -2.36 -17.59 -3.91
C MET A 129 -2.09 -19.08 -3.68
N VAL A 130 -1.79 -19.48 -2.44
CA VAL A 130 -1.51 -20.90 -2.10
C VAL A 130 -2.74 -21.77 -2.33
N THR A 131 -3.92 -21.33 -1.91
CA THR A 131 -5.17 -22.08 -2.13
C THR A 131 -5.49 -22.22 -3.63
N ALA A 132 -5.30 -21.17 -4.42
CA ALA A 132 -5.44 -21.25 -5.87
C ALA A 132 -4.41 -22.19 -6.51
N LEU A 133 -3.18 -22.26 -5.99
CA LEU A 133 -2.16 -23.19 -6.47
C LEU A 133 -2.55 -24.64 -6.19
N LEU A 134 -2.99 -24.95 -4.97
CA LEU A 134 -3.43 -26.29 -4.58
C LEU A 134 -4.66 -26.76 -5.37
N GLU A 135 -5.62 -25.86 -5.64
CA GLU A 135 -6.77 -26.17 -6.50
C GLU A 135 -6.34 -26.46 -7.95
N ASN A 136 -5.33 -25.75 -8.48
CA ASN A 136 -4.79 -26.04 -9.80
C ASN A 136 -4.15 -27.43 -9.86
N ASP A 137 -3.34 -27.80 -8.86
CA ASP A 137 -2.70 -29.11 -8.78
C ASP A 137 -3.73 -30.25 -8.68
N ALA A 138 -4.79 -30.07 -7.88
CA ALA A 138 -5.85 -31.07 -7.73
C ALA A 138 -6.60 -31.32 -9.05
N ASN A 139 -6.86 -30.28 -9.85
CA ASN A 139 -7.53 -30.39 -11.15
C ASN A 139 -6.67 -31.05 -12.24
N LEU A 140 -5.34 -31.13 -12.06
CA LEU A 140 -4.46 -31.84 -13.00
C LEU A 140 -4.45 -33.36 -12.78
N ILE A 141 -4.91 -33.81 -11.60
CA ILE A 141 -4.87 -35.22 -11.18
C ILE A 141 -6.26 -35.90 -11.34
N SER A 142 -7.33 -35.10 -11.45
CA SER A 142 -8.71 -35.56 -11.71
C SER A 142 -9.04 -35.61 -13.20
#